data_AF-A0A6L8UG72-F1
#
_entry.id   AF-A0A6L8UG72-F1
#
_cell.length_a   1.000
_cell.length_b   1.000
_cell.length_c   1.000
_cell.angle_alpha   90.00
_cell.angle_beta   90.00
_cell.angle_gamma   90.00
#
_symmetry.space_group_name_H-M   'P 1'
#
loop_
_entity.id
_entity.type
_entity.pdbx_description
1 polymer ?
#
loop_
_entity_poly.entity_id
_entity_poly.type
_entity_poly.pdbx_seq_one_letter_code
_entity_poly.pdbx_strand_id
1 'polypeptide(L)'
;MMIRIICYAVLILILNPGCRSNSPASRRIPLAKAGNTILYYDEIPEQVTGLITAGDSNIVIQNYINSWAKRVLMYQKAEANLSSELKNEIEKQLDETRVNLIVHEYQQKMMQAKMDTIITDNDLESYYAENENSFYLTSNIVKALFIKLPVETPGINRIKQLYRSDNQKDMQDLEALCFQFAEKFDDFNEKWITMDRLMLELNEKITGQEAFLSRNNHIEVTDSFSVYLIRIYDFRLRGSLAPFEYVRDDIKRIIWNNRRIGFIKNLETEIYNDAIKENIFKTYR
;
A
#
# COMPACT_ATOMS: atom_id res chain seq x y z
N MET A 1 91.34 -26.14 1.81
CA MET A 1 91.68 -26.81 3.08
C MET A 1 90.45 -26.77 3.96
N MET A 2 89.99 -27.96 4.35
CA MET A 2 88.86 -28.17 5.25
C MET A 2 89.05 -27.41 6.57
N ILE A 3 87.97 -26.97 7.22
CA ILE A 3 87.51 -27.58 8.48
C ILE A 3 86.22 -26.87 8.97
N ARG A 4 85.26 -27.74 9.30
CA ARG A 4 83.95 -27.51 9.91
C ARG A 4 84.09 -27.35 11.44
N ILE A 5 82.94 -27.14 12.10
CA ILE A 5 82.56 -27.54 13.49
C ILE A 5 82.51 -26.34 14.45
N ILE A 6 81.35 -25.77 14.80
CA ILE A 6 80.14 -26.28 15.53
C ILE A 6 80.22 -25.99 17.05
N CYS A 7 79.06 -25.57 17.61
CA CYS A 7 78.65 -25.48 19.02
C CYS A 7 79.09 -24.24 19.82
N TYR A 8 78.26 -23.57 20.63
CA TYR A 8 76.81 -23.60 20.90
C TYR A 8 76.50 -22.37 21.80
N ALA A 9 75.27 -21.84 21.66
CA ALA A 9 74.49 -21.08 22.66
C ALA A 9 75.04 -19.76 23.24
N VAL A 10 74.27 -18.67 23.08
CA VAL A 10 73.25 -18.21 24.05
C VAL A 10 72.68 -16.86 23.55
N LEU A 11 71.36 -16.85 23.34
CA LEU A 11 70.41 -15.79 23.73
C LEU A 11 70.73 -14.33 23.37
N ILE A 12 69.98 -13.73 22.44
CA ILE A 12 68.97 -12.70 22.76
C ILE A 12 68.14 -12.35 21.52
N LEU A 13 66.85 -12.40 21.78
CA LEU A 13 65.69 -12.18 20.95
C LEU A 13 65.49 -10.67 20.77
N ILE A 14 65.49 -10.15 19.54
CA ILE A 14 64.83 -8.88 19.21
C ILE A 14 63.94 -9.13 18.00
N LEU A 15 62.68 -9.43 18.30
CA LEU A 15 61.56 -9.46 17.37
C LEU A 15 61.31 -8.04 16.88
N ASN A 16 61.41 -7.82 15.57
CA ASN A 16 60.77 -6.68 14.91
C ASN A 16 59.31 -7.06 14.64
N PRO A 17 58.29 -6.48 15.31
CA PRO A 17 56.93 -6.65 14.88
C PRO A 17 56.74 -5.80 13.62
N GLY A 18 56.63 -6.48 12.47
CA GLY A 18 56.08 -5.88 11.26
C GLY A 18 54.68 -5.34 11.57
N CYS A 19 54.51 -4.04 11.38
CA CYS A 19 53.24 -3.34 11.51
C CYS A 19 52.30 -3.82 10.39
N ARG A 20 51.52 -4.87 10.65
CA ARG A 20 50.36 -5.21 9.83
C ARG A 20 49.28 -4.16 10.10
N SER A 21 48.94 -3.39 9.08
CA SER A 21 47.74 -2.56 9.03
C SER A 21 46.50 -3.44 9.18
N ASN A 22 46.10 -3.71 10.42
CA ASN A 22 44.74 -4.15 10.74
C ASN A 22 43.88 -2.88 10.80
N SER A 23 43.17 -2.59 9.72
CA SER A 23 41.93 -1.81 9.80
C SER A 23 41.01 -2.47 10.83
N PRO A 24 40.26 -1.70 11.65
CA PRO A 24 39.31 -2.27 12.59
C PRO A 24 38.14 -2.83 11.77
N ALA A 25 38.24 -4.10 11.37
CA ALA A 25 37.06 -4.85 10.97
C ALA A 25 36.10 -4.80 12.16
N SER A 26 34.95 -4.15 11.97
CA SER A 26 33.81 -4.23 12.88
C SER A 26 33.62 -5.71 13.23
N ARG A 27 33.88 -6.10 14.48
CA ARG A 27 33.64 -7.49 14.92
C ARG A 27 32.15 -7.72 14.91
N ARG A 28 31.62 -8.19 13.77
CA ARG A 28 30.24 -8.67 13.65
C ARG A 28 30.01 -9.73 14.72
N ILE A 29 28.85 -9.68 15.38
CA ILE A 29 28.51 -10.59 16.48
C ILE A 29 27.92 -11.87 15.87
N PRO A 30 28.58 -13.03 15.95
CA PRO A 30 28.03 -14.28 15.43
C PRO A 30 26.93 -14.81 16.36
N LEU A 31 25.82 -15.25 15.79
CA LEU A 31 24.67 -15.78 16.53
C LEU A 31 24.50 -17.29 16.38
N ALA A 32 24.67 -17.80 15.16
CA ALA A 32 24.51 -19.22 14.87
C ALA A 32 25.32 -19.63 13.63
N LYS A 33 25.59 -20.93 13.50
CA LYS A 33 26.25 -21.52 12.33
C LYS A 33 25.42 -22.69 11.81
N ALA A 34 25.14 -22.71 10.51
CA ALA A 34 24.40 -23.76 9.82
C ALA A 34 25.21 -24.26 8.61
N GLY A 35 25.84 -25.42 8.76
CA GLY A 35 26.80 -25.94 7.77
C GLY A 35 27.99 -25.00 7.61
N ASN A 36 28.14 -24.43 6.41
CA ASN A 36 29.25 -23.51 6.09
C ASN A 36 28.90 -22.02 6.23
N THR A 37 27.68 -21.68 6.63
CA THR A 37 27.20 -20.30 6.74
C THR A 37 27.08 -19.89 8.21
N ILE A 38 27.47 -18.66 8.54
CA ILE A 38 27.34 -18.06 9.88
C ILE A 38 26.32 -16.92 9.79
N LEU A 39 25.36 -16.90 10.72
CA LEU A 39 24.42 -15.79 10.90
C LEU A 39 25.03 -14.77 11.85
N TYR A 40 25.07 -13.51 11.44
CA TYR A 40 25.49 -12.40 12.28
C TYR A 40 24.29 -11.58 12.78
N TYR A 41 24.49 -10.87 13.90
CA TYR A 41 23.43 -10.07 14.53
C TYR A 41 22.90 -8.96 13.61
N ASP A 42 23.76 -8.34 12.80
CA ASP A 42 23.39 -7.28 11.85
C ASP A 42 22.65 -7.79 10.60
N GLU A 43 22.48 -9.12 10.46
CA GLU A 43 21.73 -9.75 9.38
C GLU A 43 20.29 -10.09 9.80
N ILE A 44 19.92 -9.85 11.07
CA ILE A 44 18.55 -9.99 11.55
C ILE A 44 17.74 -8.76 11.08
N PRO A 45 16.62 -8.95 10.35
CA PRO A 45 15.78 -7.85 9.90
C PRO A 45 15.23 -7.03 11.07
N GLU A 46 15.17 -5.70 10.89
CA GLU A 46 14.70 -4.78 11.94
C GLU A 46 13.28 -5.10 12.43
N GLN A 47 12.43 -5.67 11.58
CA GLN A 47 11.07 -6.08 11.93
C GLN A 47 11.05 -7.19 12.99
N VAL A 48 12.09 -8.03 13.03
CA VAL A 48 12.26 -9.09 14.03
C VAL A 48 12.77 -8.49 15.35
N THR A 49 13.61 -7.46 15.29
CA THR A 49 14.13 -6.77 16.47
C THR A 49 13.17 -5.70 17.03
N GLY A 50 12.24 -5.19 16.23
CA GLY A 50 11.26 -4.17 16.63
C GLY A 50 10.06 -4.69 17.42
N LEU A 51 9.83 -6.01 17.45
CA LEU A 51 8.74 -6.68 18.17
C LEU A 51 9.05 -6.94 19.66
N ILE A 52 10.11 -6.34 20.19
CA ILE A 52 10.68 -6.70 21.50
C ILE A 52 9.99 -5.92 22.64
N THR A 53 9.04 -6.56 23.32
CA THR A 53 8.85 -6.40 24.77
C THR A 53 9.88 -7.27 25.50
N ALA A 54 10.48 -6.76 26.57
CA ALA A 54 11.72 -7.31 27.17
C ALA A 54 11.68 -8.79 27.61
N GLY A 55 10.51 -9.42 27.72
CA GLY A 55 10.35 -10.84 28.08
C GLY A 55 10.30 -11.82 26.89
N ASP A 56 9.74 -11.42 25.75
CA ASP A 56 9.49 -12.31 24.59
C ASP A 56 10.61 -12.28 23.53
N SER A 57 11.57 -11.36 23.70
CA SER A 57 12.70 -11.13 22.79
C SER A 57 13.50 -12.39 22.45
N ASN A 58 13.80 -13.21 23.45
CA ASN A 58 14.67 -14.37 23.26
C ASN A 58 13.96 -15.46 22.45
N ILE A 59 12.66 -15.68 22.68
CA ILE A 59 11.89 -16.68 21.94
C ILE A 59 11.79 -16.30 20.45
N VAL A 60 11.52 -15.03 20.14
CA VAL A 60 11.42 -14.54 18.75
C VAL A 60 12.76 -14.68 18.03
N ILE A 61 13.86 -14.28 18.66
CA ILE A 61 15.21 -14.40 18.09
C ILE A 61 15.59 -15.87 17.88
N GLN A 62 15.33 -16.74 18.85
CA GLN A 62 15.61 -18.18 18.72
C GLN A 62 14.78 -18.82 17.60
N ASN A 63 13.50 -18.44 17.46
CA ASN A 63 12.65 -18.92 16.37
C ASN A 63 13.16 -18.47 15.00
N TYR A 64 13.64 -17.22 14.89
CA TYR A 64 14.29 -16.72 13.67
C TYR A 64 15.56 -17.52 13.34
N ILE A 65 16.46 -17.69 14.31
CA ILE A 65 17.71 -18.46 14.16
C ILE A 65 17.40 -19.89 13.69
N ASN A 66 16.42 -20.55 14.31
CA ASN A 66 16.01 -21.90 13.94
C ASN A 66 15.44 -21.98 12.52
N SER A 67 14.62 -21.00 12.13
CA SER A 67 14.03 -20.93 10.78
C SER A 67 15.09 -20.65 9.72
N TRP A 68 16.02 -19.75 10.00
CA TRP A 68 17.19 -19.47 9.17
C TRP A 68 18.04 -20.73 8.99
N ALA A 69 18.39 -21.42 10.09
CA ALA A 69 19.24 -22.60 10.04
C ALA A 69 18.61 -23.73 9.19
N LYS A 70 17.30 -23.99 9.38
CA LYS A 70 16.55 -24.95 8.55
C LYS A 70 16.61 -24.60 7.07
N ARG A 71 16.40 -23.32 6.72
CA ARG A 71 16.45 -22.83 5.34
C ARG A 71 17.84 -22.99 4.73
N VAL A 72 18.88 -22.62 5.44
CA VAL A 72 20.27 -22.71 4.98
C VAL A 72 20.69 -24.16 4.75
N LEU A 73 20.41 -25.05 5.70
CA LEU A 73 20.74 -26.47 5.56
C LEU A 73 19.97 -27.13 4.40
N MET A 74 18.69 -26.77 4.24
CA MET A 74 17.88 -27.24 3.11
C MET A 74 18.44 -26.73 1.78
N TYR A 75 18.81 -25.46 1.70
CA TYR A 75 19.43 -24.87 0.51
C TYR A 75 20.74 -25.56 0.15
N GLN A 76 21.64 -25.77 1.12
CA GLN A 76 22.90 -26.50 0.89
C GLN A 76 22.65 -27.92 0.38
N LYS A 77 21.63 -28.61 0.93
CA LYS A 77 21.25 -29.94 0.44
C LYS A 77 20.67 -29.88 -0.97
N ALA A 78 19.80 -28.92 -1.27
CA ALA A 78 19.25 -28.72 -2.60
C ALA A 78 20.37 -28.42 -3.61
N GLU A 79 21.25 -27.49 -3.31
CA GLU A 79 22.41 -27.15 -4.15
C GLU A 79 23.25 -28.39 -4.46
N ALA A 80 23.54 -29.24 -3.48
CA ALA A 80 24.33 -30.45 -3.71
C ALA A 80 23.63 -31.53 -4.55
N ASN A 81 22.29 -31.52 -4.65
CA ASN A 81 21.52 -32.63 -5.23
C ASN A 81 20.71 -32.26 -6.49
N LEU A 82 20.46 -30.98 -6.77
CA LEU A 82 19.77 -30.55 -7.99
C LEU A 82 20.67 -30.68 -9.23
N SER A 83 20.08 -31.03 -10.37
CA SER A 83 20.78 -31.14 -11.64
C SER A 83 21.34 -29.81 -12.12
N SER A 84 22.40 -29.86 -12.94
CA SER A 84 22.98 -28.66 -13.56
C SER A 84 21.99 -27.91 -14.45
N GLU A 85 21.12 -28.63 -15.16
CA GLU A 85 20.08 -28.06 -16.01
C GLU A 85 19.11 -27.18 -15.21
N LEU A 86 18.59 -27.69 -14.09
CA LEU A 86 17.65 -26.93 -13.25
C LEU A 86 18.33 -25.71 -12.61
N LYS A 87 19.60 -25.82 -12.22
CA LYS A 87 20.37 -24.68 -11.71
C LYS A 87 20.56 -23.59 -12.77
N ASN A 88 20.87 -23.98 -14.01
CA ASN A 88 21.02 -23.03 -15.11
C ASN A 88 19.69 -22.32 -15.43
N GLU A 89 18.56 -23.03 -15.35
CA GLU A 89 17.24 -22.44 -15.52
C GLU A 89 16.93 -21.40 -14.41
N ILE A 90 17.27 -21.72 -13.16
CA ILE A 90 17.16 -20.76 -12.04
C ILE A 90 18.05 -19.53 -12.30
N GLU A 91 19.29 -19.71 -12.74
CA GLU A 91 20.19 -18.60 -13.04
C GLU A 91 19.64 -17.70 -14.15
N LYS A 92 19.10 -18.29 -15.21
CA LYS A 92 18.44 -17.54 -16.29
C LYS A 92 17.27 -16.71 -15.78
N GLN A 93 16.44 -17.27 -14.90
CA GLN A 93 15.33 -16.55 -14.29
C GLN A 93 15.81 -15.40 -13.39
N LEU A 94 16.93 -15.59 -12.67
CA LEU A 94 17.54 -14.52 -11.87
C LEU A 94 18.08 -13.38 -12.75
N ASP A 95 18.71 -13.71 -13.88
CA ASP A 95 19.19 -12.72 -14.85
C ASP A 95 18.03 -11.93 -15.47
N GLU A 96 16.97 -12.60 -15.93
CA GLU A 96 15.77 -11.94 -16.45
C GLU A 96 15.11 -11.05 -15.38
N THR A 97 15.02 -11.54 -14.15
CA THR A 97 14.49 -10.77 -13.02
C THR A 97 15.34 -9.52 -12.75
N ARG A 98 16.66 -9.65 -12.78
CA ARG A 98 17.59 -8.54 -12.58
C ARG A 98 17.41 -7.48 -13.68
N VAL A 99 17.30 -7.90 -14.93
CA VAL A 99 17.06 -6.99 -16.07
C VAL A 99 15.73 -6.25 -15.87
N ASN A 100 14.65 -6.98 -15.59
CA ASN A 100 13.32 -6.39 -15.39
C ASN A 100 13.30 -5.38 -14.24
N LEU A 101 13.99 -5.68 -13.13
CA LEU A 101 14.08 -4.77 -12.00
C LEU A 101 14.84 -3.48 -12.37
N ILE A 102 15.96 -3.59 -13.07
CA ILE A 102 16.74 -2.41 -13.50
C ILE A 102 15.91 -1.54 -14.45
N VAL A 103 15.23 -2.15 -15.43
CA VAL A 103 14.35 -1.44 -16.36
C VAL A 103 13.23 -0.72 -15.61
N HIS A 104 12.58 -1.41 -14.66
CA HIS A 104 11.54 -0.83 -13.82
C HIS A 104 12.04 0.41 -13.06
N GLU A 105 13.16 0.29 -12.34
CA GLU A 105 13.73 1.40 -11.57
C GLU A 105 14.10 2.59 -12.47
N TYR A 106 14.60 2.33 -13.68
CA TYR A 106 14.87 3.38 -14.65
C TYR A 106 13.59 4.08 -15.12
N GLN A 107 12.54 3.33 -15.48
CA GLN A 107 11.24 3.88 -15.85
C GLN A 107 10.65 4.74 -14.73
N GLN A 108 10.73 4.28 -13.47
CA GLN A 108 10.28 5.05 -12.30
C GLN A 108 11.01 6.38 -12.16
N LYS A 109 12.35 6.36 -12.26
CA LYS A 109 13.15 7.60 -12.22
C LYS A 109 12.79 8.56 -13.35
N MET A 110 12.56 8.06 -14.55
CA MET A 110 12.18 8.89 -15.70
C MET A 110 10.79 9.50 -15.52
N MET A 111 9.82 8.74 -15.00
CA MET A 111 8.50 9.28 -14.70
C MET A 111 8.58 10.38 -13.64
N GLN A 112 9.31 10.16 -12.54
CA GLN A 112 9.48 11.17 -11.48
C GLN A 112 10.15 12.45 -11.99
N ALA A 113 11.09 12.32 -12.92
CA ALA A 113 11.84 13.47 -13.44
C ALA A 113 11.11 14.24 -14.54
N LYS A 114 10.28 13.58 -15.36
CA LYS A 114 9.81 14.15 -16.64
C LYS A 114 8.31 13.99 -16.92
N MET A 115 7.58 13.17 -16.17
CA MET A 115 6.14 12.98 -16.43
C MET A 115 5.35 14.17 -15.91
N ASP A 116 4.47 14.72 -16.75
CA ASP A 116 3.53 15.75 -16.31
C ASP A 116 2.48 15.14 -15.35
N THR A 117 2.41 15.70 -14.16
CA THR A 117 1.51 15.26 -13.08
C THR A 117 0.34 16.21 -12.86
N ILE A 118 0.29 17.34 -13.57
CA ILE A 118 -0.73 18.37 -13.37
C ILE A 118 -2.01 17.95 -14.10
N ILE A 119 -3.05 17.62 -13.34
CA ILE A 119 -4.40 17.34 -13.87
C ILE A 119 -5.29 18.52 -13.50
N THR A 120 -5.78 19.22 -14.51
CA THR A 120 -6.65 20.39 -14.35
C THR A 120 -8.12 19.98 -14.26
N ASP A 121 -8.99 20.88 -13.77
CA ASP A 121 -10.44 20.62 -13.75
C ASP A 121 -11.00 20.45 -15.16
N ASN A 122 -10.50 21.21 -16.13
CA ASN A 122 -10.87 21.05 -17.54
C ASN A 122 -10.53 19.65 -18.08
N ASP A 123 -9.37 19.08 -17.71
CA ASP A 123 -9.00 17.72 -18.10
C ASP A 123 -10.02 16.70 -17.58
N LEU A 124 -10.50 16.88 -16.33
CA LEU A 124 -11.48 16.00 -15.71
C LEU A 124 -12.84 16.12 -16.40
N GLU A 125 -13.30 17.35 -16.65
CA GLU A 125 -14.59 17.62 -17.29
C GLU A 125 -14.62 17.14 -18.74
N SER A 126 -13.55 17.41 -19.52
CA SER A 126 -13.43 16.90 -20.90
C SER A 126 -13.40 15.38 -20.94
N TYR A 127 -12.63 14.74 -20.05
CA TYR A 127 -12.60 13.28 -19.99
C TYR A 127 -13.97 12.69 -19.65
N TYR A 128 -14.70 13.30 -18.72
CA TYR A 128 -16.05 12.87 -18.36
C TYR A 128 -17.00 12.96 -19.57
N ALA A 129 -17.04 14.13 -20.24
CA ALA A 129 -17.92 14.38 -21.38
C ALA A 129 -17.62 13.45 -22.58
N GLU A 130 -16.34 13.16 -22.84
CA GLU A 130 -15.94 12.26 -23.93
C GLU A 130 -16.24 10.78 -23.62
N ASN A 131 -16.39 10.42 -22.35
CA ASN A 131 -16.50 9.03 -21.89
C ASN A 131 -17.74 8.75 -21.04
N GLU A 132 -18.82 9.54 -21.17
CA GLU A 132 -20.05 9.41 -20.35
C GLU A 132 -20.59 7.98 -20.28
N ASN A 133 -20.49 7.25 -21.40
CA ASN A 133 -20.93 5.85 -21.50
C ASN A 133 -20.21 4.89 -20.53
N SER A 134 -19.05 5.28 -20.00
CA SER A 134 -18.29 4.49 -19.02
C SER A 134 -18.70 4.77 -17.57
N PHE A 135 -19.52 5.80 -17.33
CA PHE A 135 -19.84 6.30 -16.00
C PHE A 135 -21.29 6.04 -15.59
N TYR A 136 -21.94 5.04 -16.18
CA TYR A 136 -23.24 4.58 -15.69
C TYR A 136 -23.12 3.90 -14.32
N LEU A 137 -23.99 4.27 -13.39
CA LEU A 137 -23.97 3.77 -12.03
C LEU A 137 -24.26 2.26 -11.97
N THR A 138 -23.41 1.53 -11.25
CA THR A 138 -23.59 0.10 -10.98
C THR A 138 -24.45 -0.16 -9.74
N SER A 139 -24.62 0.83 -8.87
CA SER A 139 -25.43 0.80 -7.65
C SER A 139 -26.18 2.13 -7.46
N ASN A 140 -27.22 2.12 -6.63
CA ASN A 140 -27.88 3.35 -6.19
C ASN A 140 -26.93 4.18 -5.32
N ILE A 141 -26.96 5.49 -5.49
CA ILE A 141 -26.18 6.44 -4.68
C ILE A 141 -27.09 7.51 -4.09
N VAL A 142 -26.69 8.04 -2.95
CA VAL A 142 -27.41 9.09 -2.23
C VAL A 142 -26.45 10.14 -1.68
N LYS A 143 -26.91 11.39 -1.58
CA LYS A 143 -26.40 12.38 -0.63
C LYS A 143 -27.32 12.36 0.58
N ALA A 144 -26.78 12.11 1.76
CA ALA A 144 -27.58 11.92 2.95
C ALA A 144 -26.91 12.47 4.21
N LEU A 145 -27.72 12.71 5.23
CA LEU A 145 -27.28 12.90 6.60
C LEU A 145 -27.70 11.67 7.40
N PHE A 146 -26.79 11.11 8.18
CA PHE A 146 -27.01 9.97 9.05
C PHE A 146 -26.75 10.35 10.51
N ILE A 147 -27.69 10.02 11.39
CA ILE A 147 -27.59 10.27 12.83
C ILE A 147 -28.02 9.02 13.58
N LYS A 148 -27.20 8.56 14.53
CA LYS A 148 -27.51 7.48 15.47
C LYS A 148 -27.47 8.02 16.91
N LEU A 149 -28.57 7.87 17.63
CA LEU A 149 -28.76 8.37 18.98
C LEU A 149 -29.24 7.25 19.91
N PRO A 150 -28.85 7.22 21.19
CA PRO A 150 -29.51 6.36 22.17
C PRO A 150 -31.01 6.73 22.32
N VAL A 151 -31.88 5.74 22.55
CA VAL A 151 -33.34 5.99 22.73
C VAL A 151 -33.63 6.94 23.89
N GLU A 152 -32.82 6.87 24.95
CA GLU A 152 -32.95 7.70 26.17
C GLU A 152 -32.38 9.12 26.02
N THR A 153 -32.04 9.56 24.80
CA THR A 153 -31.46 10.88 24.55
C THR A 153 -32.40 12.01 25.02
N PRO A 154 -31.96 12.92 25.92
CA PRO A 154 -32.76 14.06 26.32
C PRO A 154 -33.08 14.97 25.13
N GLY A 155 -34.34 15.38 25.00
CA GLY A 155 -34.74 16.31 23.93
C GLY A 155 -34.73 15.71 22.53
N ILE A 156 -34.84 14.38 22.38
CA ILE A 156 -34.85 13.69 21.08
C ILE A 156 -35.89 14.27 20.09
N ASN A 157 -37.03 14.75 20.58
CA ASN A 157 -38.05 15.40 19.74
C ASN A 157 -37.55 16.70 19.11
N ARG A 158 -36.71 17.47 19.82
CA ARG A 158 -36.08 18.68 19.26
C ARG A 158 -35.09 18.31 18.17
N ILE A 159 -34.29 17.26 18.38
CA ILE A 159 -33.37 16.74 17.37
C ILE A 159 -34.16 16.30 16.12
N LYS A 160 -35.24 15.53 16.28
CA LYS A 160 -36.12 15.12 15.17
C LYS A 160 -36.74 16.30 14.42
N GLN A 161 -37.06 17.39 15.10
CA GLN A 161 -37.56 18.60 14.46
C GLN A 161 -36.46 19.29 13.64
N LEU A 162 -35.28 19.46 14.23
CA LEU A 162 -34.13 20.12 13.60
C LEU A 162 -33.63 19.35 12.38
N TYR A 163 -33.56 18.02 12.47
CA TYR A 163 -33.13 17.14 11.37
C TYR A 163 -33.98 17.30 10.10
N ARG A 164 -35.27 17.61 10.24
CA ARG A 164 -36.20 17.82 9.12
C ARG A 164 -36.17 19.24 8.55
N SER A 165 -35.43 20.17 9.16
CA SER A 165 -35.42 21.59 8.74
C SER A 165 -34.38 21.86 7.65
N ASP A 166 -34.74 22.68 6.65
CA ASP A 166 -33.81 23.18 5.62
C ASP A 166 -33.02 24.45 6.06
N ASN A 167 -33.24 24.95 7.28
CA ASN A 167 -32.60 26.18 7.76
C ASN A 167 -31.16 25.93 8.25
N GLN A 168 -30.21 26.73 7.77
CA GLN A 168 -28.81 26.64 8.17
C GLN A 168 -28.58 26.82 9.68
N LYS A 169 -29.38 27.67 10.35
CA LYS A 169 -29.29 27.82 11.82
C LYS A 169 -29.74 26.56 12.54
N ASP A 170 -30.78 25.91 12.04
CA ASP A 170 -31.27 24.65 12.61
C ASP A 170 -30.26 23.52 12.41
N MET A 171 -29.49 23.54 11.31
CA MET A 171 -28.40 22.60 11.07
C MET A 171 -27.24 22.79 12.07
N GLN A 172 -26.85 24.03 12.35
CA GLN A 172 -25.82 24.33 13.37
C GLN A 172 -26.25 23.87 14.77
N ASP A 173 -27.51 24.12 15.13
CA ASP A 173 -28.09 23.64 16.39
C ASP A 173 -28.13 22.11 16.43
N LEU A 174 -28.47 21.47 15.31
CA LEU A 174 -28.48 20.01 15.18
C LEU A 174 -27.08 19.42 15.38
N GLU A 175 -26.07 19.96 14.70
CA GLU A 175 -24.67 19.55 14.86
C GLU A 175 -24.21 19.66 16.31
N ALA A 176 -24.51 20.78 16.99
CA ALA A 176 -24.15 20.98 18.38
C ALA A 176 -24.81 19.98 19.34
N LEU A 177 -26.06 19.60 19.08
CA LEU A 177 -26.77 18.57 19.85
C LEU A 177 -26.25 17.16 19.54
N CYS A 178 -26.01 16.86 18.27
CA CYS A 178 -25.47 15.57 17.86
C CYS A 178 -24.04 15.36 18.38
N PHE A 179 -23.22 16.40 18.45
CA PHE A 179 -21.90 16.32 19.07
C PHE A 179 -21.97 15.92 20.55
N GLN A 180 -23.04 16.29 21.26
CA GLN A 180 -23.22 15.97 22.68
C GLN A 180 -23.82 14.58 22.90
N PHE A 181 -24.78 14.17 22.07
CA PHE A 181 -25.65 13.03 22.36
C PHE A 181 -25.59 11.90 21.33
N ALA A 182 -25.15 12.16 20.10
CA ALA A 182 -25.15 11.14 19.06
C ALA A 182 -23.99 10.17 19.25
N GLU A 183 -24.28 8.88 19.13
CA GLU A 183 -23.24 7.86 18.95
C GLU A 183 -22.53 8.04 17.61
N LYS A 184 -23.28 8.51 16.59
CA LYS A 184 -22.75 8.80 15.27
C LYS A 184 -23.53 9.93 14.60
N PHE A 185 -22.81 10.84 13.98
CA PHE A 185 -23.32 11.89 13.11
C PHE A 185 -22.40 11.96 11.90
N ASP A 186 -22.94 11.75 10.70
CA ASP A 186 -22.18 11.74 9.45
C ASP A 186 -23.03 12.34 8.33
N ASP A 187 -22.63 13.50 7.81
CA ASP A 187 -23.19 14.16 6.64
C ASP A 187 -22.43 13.77 5.34
N PHE A 188 -21.46 12.87 5.47
CA PHE A 188 -20.54 12.43 4.44
C PHE A 188 -19.80 13.58 3.72
N ASN A 189 -19.63 14.72 4.38
CA ASN A 189 -19.11 15.97 3.79
C ASN A 189 -19.86 16.37 2.51
N GLU A 190 -21.19 16.18 2.48
CA GLU A 190 -22.06 16.45 1.32
C GLU A 190 -21.72 15.64 0.05
N LYS A 191 -20.92 14.57 0.19
CA LYS A 191 -20.52 13.71 -0.92
C LYS A 191 -21.55 12.61 -1.17
N TRP A 192 -21.59 12.18 -2.42
CA TRP A 192 -22.32 10.99 -2.84
C TRP A 192 -21.74 9.73 -2.21
N ILE A 193 -22.60 8.89 -1.63
CA ILE A 193 -22.25 7.57 -1.11
C ILE A 193 -23.14 6.49 -1.72
N THR A 194 -22.66 5.25 -1.74
CA THR A 194 -23.49 4.12 -2.16
C THR A 194 -24.59 3.84 -1.14
N MET A 195 -25.75 3.41 -1.62
CA MET A 195 -26.84 2.98 -0.74
C MET A 195 -26.40 1.83 0.18
N ASP A 196 -25.54 0.93 -0.31
CA ASP A 196 -24.99 -0.17 0.49
C ASP A 196 -24.14 0.32 1.67
N ARG A 197 -23.39 1.41 1.51
CA ARG A 197 -22.66 2.05 2.62
C ARG A 197 -23.62 2.58 3.67
N LEU A 198 -24.70 3.25 3.25
CA LEU A 198 -25.73 3.74 4.18
C LEU A 198 -26.45 2.59 4.89
N MET A 199 -26.75 1.49 4.20
CA MET A 199 -27.39 0.31 4.77
C MET A 199 -26.50 -0.38 5.82
N LEU A 200 -25.19 -0.39 5.61
CA LEU A 200 -24.24 -0.92 6.58
C LEU A 200 -24.27 -0.13 7.90
N GLU A 201 -24.51 1.18 7.84
CA GLU A 201 -24.67 2.02 9.03
C GLU A 201 -25.98 1.74 9.79
N LEU A 202 -27.04 1.38 9.06
CA LEU A 202 -28.35 1.02 9.64
C LEU A 202 -28.38 -0.38 10.25
N ASN A 203 -27.46 -1.27 9.88
CA ASN A 203 -27.56 -2.72 10.11
C ASN A 203 -28.87 -3.36 9.58
N GLU A 204 -29.56 -2.71 8.65
CA GLU A 204 -30.80 -3.20 8.05
C GLU A 204 -30.71 -3.27 6.53
N LYS A 205 -31.46 -4.19 5.93
CA LYS A 205 -31.58 -4.30 4.47
C LYS A 205 -32.94 -3.77 4.02
N ILE A 206 -32.92 -2.66 3.30
CA ILE A 206 -34.12 -2.13 2.64
C ILE A 206 -34.31 -2.84 1.30
N THR A 207 -35.40 -3.61 1.18
CA THR A 207 -35.83 -4.20 -0.09
C THR A 207 -36.53 -3.13 -0.95
N GLY A 208 -36.37 -3.21 -2.28
CA GLY A 208 -37.01 -2.24 -3.18
C GLY A 208 -36.46 -0.81 -3.04
N GLN A 209 -35.13 -0.66 -2.96
CA GLN A 209 -34.43 0.62 -2.73
C GLN A 209 -34.92 1.75 -3.65
N GLU A 210 -35.19 1.48 -4.92
CA GLU A 210 -35.63 2.49 -5.89
C GLU A 210 -36.97 3.14 -5.49
N ALA A 211 -37.96 2.32 -5.14
CA ALA A 211 -39.26 2.79 -4.68
C ALA A 211 -39.18 3.47 -3.31
N PHE A 212 -38.27 2.99 -2.46
CA PHE A 212 -38.01 3.58 -1.15
C PHE A 212 -37.42 4.99 -1.25
N LEU A 213 -36.36 5.16 -2.05
CA LEU A 213 -35.69 6.45 -2.29
C LEU A 213 -36.64 7.47 -2.93
N SER A 214 -37.52 7.03 -3.82
CA SER A 214 -38.47 7.91 -4.50
C SER A 214 -39.59 8.46 -3.60
N ARG A 215 -39.83 7.85 -2.44
CA ARG A 215 -40.96 8.17 -1.55
C ARG A 215 -40.56 8.77 -0.21
N ASN A 216 -39.32 8.56 0.22
CA ASN A 216 -38.88 8.89 1.56
C ASN A 216 -37.63 9.76 1.51
N ASN A 217 -37.78 11.03 1.91
CA ASN A 217 -36.64 11.94 2.08
C ASN A 217 -36.19 11.99 3.55
N HIS A 218 -37.06 11.52 4.45
CA HIS A 218 -36.86 11.50 5.89
C HIS A 218 -37.22 10.11 6.39
N ILE A 219 -36.25 9.43 6.99
CA ILE A 219 -36.38 8.06 7.49
C ILE A 219 -36.04 8.07 8.97
N GLU A 220 -36.93 7.49 9.77
CA GLU A 220 -36.71 7.27 11.19
C GLU A 220 -36.85 5.78 11.47
N VAL A 221 -35.78 5.15 11.93
CA VAL A 221 -35.78 3.76 12.39
C VAL A 221 -35.48 3.76 13.87
N THR A 222 -36.12 2.89 14.63
CA THR A 222 -35.87 2.77 16.07
C THR A 222 -35.75 1.30 16.41
N ASP A 223 -34.64 0.93 17.03
CA ASP A 223 -34.45 -0.39 17.63
C ASP A 223 -34.61 -0.30 19.16
N SER A 224 -34.22 -1.35 19.90
CA SER A 224 -34.36 -1.39 21.35
C SER A 224 -33.44 -0.42 22.12
N PHE A 225 -32.38 0.08 21.49
CA PHE A 225 -31.33 0.87 22.13
C PHE A 225 -31.06 2.21 21.44
N SER A 226 -31.29 2.29 20.13
CA SER A 226 -30.92 3.41 19.28
C SER A 226 -32.05 3.87 18.36
N VAL A 227 -32.06 5.17 18.09
CA VAL A 227 -32.86 5.84 17.07
C VAL A 227 -31.93 6.28 15.95
N TYR A 228 -32.26 5.89 14.73
CA TYR A 228 -31.57 6.24 13.51
C TYR A 228 -32.40 7.27 12.75
N LEU A 229 -31.81 8.41 12.46
CA LEU A 229 -32.42 9.46 11.65
C LEU A 229 -31.61 9.61 10.37
N ILE A 230 -32.27 9.51 9.23
CA ILE A 230 -31.65 9.67 7.92
C ILE A 230 -32.42 10.70 7.13
N ARG A 231 -31.68 11.65 6.56
CA ARG A 231 -32.19 12.60 5.59
C ARG A 231 -31.54 12.32 4.26
N ILE A 232 -32.32 12.21 3.19
CA ILE A 232 -31.81 12.09 1.84
C ILE A 232 -32.00 13.44 1.16
N TYR A 233 -30.89 14.05 0.75
CA TYR A 233 -30.85 15.32 0.03
C TYR A 233 -31.01 15.11 -1.48
N ASP A 234 -30.34 14.10 -2.03
CA ASP A 234 -30.44 13.73 -3.45
C ASP A 234 -30.13 12.24 -3.63
N PHE A 235 -30.63 11.65 -4.72
CA PHE A 235 -30.37 10.25 -5.06
C PHE A 235 -30.20 10.05 -6.57
N ARG A 236 -29.43 9.04 -6.96
CA ARG A 236 -29.36 8.56 -8.35
C ARG A 236 -29.47 7.05 -8.36
N LEU A 237 -30.28 6.55 -9.29
CA LEU A 237 -30.54 5.11 -9.41
C LEU A 237 -29.46 4.42 -10.24
N ARG A 238 -29.28 3.14 -9.98
CA ARG A 238 -28.48 2.26 -10.83
C ARG A 238 -28.91 2.38 -12.29
N GLY A 239 -27.93 2.38 -13.20
CA GLY A 239 -28.16 2.51 -14.63
C GLY A 239 -28.40 3.94 -15.10
N SER A 240 -28.43 4.94 -14.20
CA SER A 240 -28.34 6.35 -14.59
C SER A 240 -26.89 6.81 -14.68
N LEU A 241 -26.66 7.92 -15.38
CA LEU A 241 -25.33 8.52 -15.49
C LEU A 241 -24.88 9.03 -14.12
N ALA A 242 -23.68 8.62 -13.70
CA ALA A 242 -23.11 9.05 -12.43
C ALA A 242 -22.81 10.55 -12.44
N PRO A 243 -23.18 11.31 -11.39
CA PRO A 243 -22.79 12.70 -11.26
C PRO A 243 -21.28 12.88 -11.33
N PHE A 244 -20.80 13.92 -12.01
CA PHE A 244 -19.36 14.22 -12.14
C PHE A 244 -18.63 14.21 -10.78
N GLU A 245 -19.21 14.85 -9.76
CA GLU A 245 -18.66 14.90 -8.40
C GLU A 245 -18.41 13.51 -7.79
N TYR A 246 -19.24 12.51 -8.11
CA TYR A 246 -19.12 11.16 -7.58
C TYR A 246 -17.95 10.40 -8.22
N VAL A 247 -17.75 10.58 -9.53
CA VAL A 247 -16.70 9.88 -10.30
C VAL A 247 -15.42 10.70 -10.48
N ARG A 248 -15.36 11.93 -9.95
CA ARG A 248 -14.23 12.86 -10.14
C ARG A 248 -12.88 12.24 -9.75
N ASP A 249 -12.82 11.57 -8.60
CA ASP A 249 -11.60 10.93 -8.12
C ASP A 249 -11.23 9.68 -8.95
N ASP A 250 -12.21 8.95 -9.46
CA ASP A 250 -11.99 7.84 -10.41
C ASP A 250 -11.41 8.36 -11.72
N ILE A 251 -12.01 9.41 -12.30
CA ILE A 251 -11.52 10.06 -13.51
C ILE A 251 -10.08 10.52 -13.33
N LYS A 252 -9.77 11.18 -12.20
CA LYS A 252 -8.41 11.62 -11.89
C LYS A 252 -7.43 10.45 -11.88
N ARG A 253 -7.79 9.31 -11.27
CA ARG A 253 -6.97 8.09 -11.28
C ARG A 253 -6.79 7.53 -12.69
N ILE A 254 -7.86 7.51 -13.49
CA ILE A 254 -7.83 7.01 -14.87
C ILE A 254 -6.91 7.86 -15.74
N ILE A 255 -7.06 9.19 -15.72
CA ILE A 255 -6.20 10.12 -16.46
C ILE A 255 -4.73 9.93 -16.05
N TRP A 256 -4.46 9.88 -14.75
CA TRP A 256 -3.10 9.68 -14.25
C TRP A 256 -2.50 8.36 -14.76
N ASN A 257 -3.25 7.26 -14.70
CA ASN A 257 -2.80 5.96 -15.18
C ASN A 257 -2.58 5.94 -16.70
N ASN A 258 -3.45 6.60 -17.46
CA ASN A 258 -3.31 6.71 -18.92
C ASN A 258 -2.04 7.50 -19.29
N ARG A 259 -1.77 8.62 -18.61
CA ARG A 259 -0.53 9.40 -18.79
C ARG A 259 0.70 8.58 -18.44
N ARG A 260 0.66 7.81 -17.34
CA ARG A 260 1.74 6.89 -16.94
C ARG A 260 2.05 5.87 -18.03
N ILE A 261 1.04 5.16 -18.52
CA ILE A 261 1.20 4.14 -19.57
C ILE A 261 1.74 4.78 -20.85
N GLY A 262 1.17 5.93 -21.25
CA GLY A 262 1.61 6.68 -22.43
C GLY A 262 3.07 7.11 -22.34
N PHE A 263 3.50 7.63 -21.19
CA PHE A 263 4.88 8.05 -20.94
C PHE A 263 5.86 6.88 -21.07
N ILE A 264 5.57 5.74 -20.44
CA ILE A 264 6.44 4.55 -20.50
C ILE A 264 6.57 4.06 -21.94
N LYS A 265 5.45 3.95 -22.67
CA LYS A 265 5.46 3.50 -24.07
C LYS A 265 6.27 4.44 -24.97
N ASN A 266 6.13 5.75 -24.77
CA ASN A 266 6.89 6.74 -25.52
C ASN A 266 8.38 6.64 -25.20
N LEU A 267 8.75 6.51 -23.93
CA LEU A 267 10.14 6.33 -23.50
C LEU A 267 10.80 5.11 -24.13
N GLU A 268 10.10 3.96 -24.13
CA GLU A 268 10.58 2.73 -24.78
C GLU A 268 10.75 2.92 -26.29
N THR A 269 9.79 3.58 -26.93
CA THR A 269 9.80 3.84 -28.37
C THR A 269 10.95 4.78 -28.76
N GLU A 270 11.21 5.83 -27.97
CA GLU A 270 12.33 6.76 -28.17
C GLU A 270 13.67 6.05 -28.07
N ILE A 271 13.90 5.29 -26.99
CA ILE A 271 15.14 4.52 -26.77
C ILE A 271 15.38 3.54 -27.93
N TYR A 272 14.33 2.83 -28.36
CA TYR A 272 14.42 1.90 -29.47
C TYR A 272 14.75 2.60 -30.80
N ASN A 273 14.09 3.71 -31.10
CA ASN A 273 14.33 4.47 -32.33
C ASN A 273 15.73 5.08 -32.36
N ASP A 274 16.23 5.57 -31.23
CA ASP A 274 17.58 6.13 -31.14
C ASP A 274 18.64 5.02 -31.31
N ALA A 275 18.41 3.82 -30.75
CA ALA A 275 19.27 2.66 -30.98
C ALA A 275 19.32 2.23 -32.46
N ILE A 276 18.23 2.40 -33.21
CA ILE A 276 18.21 2.17 -34.67
C ILE A 276 19.04 3.23 -35.39
N LYS A 277 18.80 4.52 -35.11
CA LYS A 277 19.51 5.64 -35.77
C LYS A 277 21.02 5.56 -35.55
N GLU A 278 21.44 5.20 -34.34
CA GLU A 278 22.85 5.06 -33.97
C GLU A 278 23.47 3.72 -34.41
N ASN A 279 22.72 2.86 -35.11
CA ASN A 279 23.13 1.51 -35.54
C ASN A 279 23.61 0.61 -34.38
N ILE A 280 23.12 0.86 -33.17
CA ILE A 280 23.38 0.06 -31.97
C ILE A 280 22.57 -1.23 -32.00
N PHE A 281 21.32 -1.15 -32.49
CA PHE A 281 20.47 -2.33 -32.67
C PHE A 281 20.72 -2.98 -34.05
N LYS A 282 21.06 -4.28 -34.04
CA LYS A 282 21.26 -5.08 -35.25
C LYS A 282 20.58 -6.43 -35.10
N THR A 283 19.81 -6.82 -36.12
CA THR A 283 19.22 -8.15 -36.20
C THR A 283 20.08 -9.06 -37.07
N TYR A 284 20.48 -10.20 -36.54
CA TYR A 284 21.09 -11.27 -37.32
C TYR A 284 19.96 -12.18 -37.83
N ARG A 285 19.95 -12.45 -39.14
CA ARG A 285 19.07 -13.44 -39.79
C ARG A 285 19.86 -14.68 -40.12
#